data_AF-A0A7X7DWS3-F1
#
_entry.id   AF-A0A7X7DWS3-F1
#
_cell.length_a   1.000
_cell.length_b   1.000
_cell.length_c   1.000
_cell.angle_alpha   90.00
_cell.angle_beta   90.00
_cell.angle_gamma   90.00
#
_symmetry.space_group_name_H-M   'P 1'
#
loop_
_entity.id
_entity.type
_entity.pdbx_description
1 polymer ?
#
loop_
_entity_poly.entity_id
_entity_poly.type
_entity_poly.pdbx_seq_one_letter_code
_entity_poly.pdbx_strand_id
1 'polypeptide(L)'
;MMNGMFTDRVKKVMQIAREESVRLGNDYVGTEHLLLGLIKEGDGVAVAVMRSMGVDLDELTASIEKTITSTGGMMTIGQMLPFTPRAKKVLEIAANEARSMSHKYIGTEHLLLALMKDTESAAANALAAAGLEYERVKEEINRVLRGGETVGAAKEKSKTPFLDHFGRDLTAMARESKLDPVIGREKEIERVVQILSRRKKNNPVLIGEPGIGKTAIVEGLA
;
A
#
# COMPACT_ATOMS: atom_id res chain seq x y z
N MET A 1 -21.36 12.92 -3.97
CA MET A 1 -21.30 11.46 -4.21
C MET A 1 -19.86 11.00 -3.98
N MET A 2 -19.53 10.50 -2.78
CA MET A 2 -18.18 9.96 -2.45
C MET A 2 -18.21 8.48 -2.07
N ASN A 3 -19.40 7.90 -1.81
CA ASN A 3 -19.54 6.54 -1.26
C ASN A 3 -19.03 5.41 -2.16
N GLY A 4 -18.95 5.62 -3.48
CA GLY A 4 -18.52 4.57 -4.43
C GLY A 4 -17.02 4.37 -4.55
N MET A 5 -16.19 5.27 -3.98
CA MET A 5 -14.73 5.22 -4.12
C MET A 5 -14.02 4.62 -2.90
N PHE A 6 -14.72 4.43 -1.78
CA PHE A 6 -14.15 3.84 -0.57
C PHE A 6 -14.08 2.31 -0.68
N THR A 7 -12.93 1.75 -0.30
CA THR A 7 -12.80 0.31 -0.09
C THR A 7 -13.71 -0.16 1.04
N ASP A 8 -14.07 -1.45 1.06
CA ASP A 8 -14.92 -2.00 2.12
C ASP A 8 -14.28 -1.89 3.51
N ARG A 9 -12.94 -1.91 3.57
CA ARG A 9 -12.18 -1.63 4.80
C ARG A 9 -12.38 -0.20 5.28
N VAL A 10 -12.33 0.80 4.40
CA VAL A 10 -12.60 2.19 4.80
C VAL A 10 -14.05 2.38 5.23
N LYS A 11 -15.01 1.70 4.61
CA LYS A 11 -16.41 1.70 5.08
C LYS A 11 -16.52 1.11 6.49
N LYS A 12 -15.79 0.01 6.77
CA LYS A 12 -15.69 -0.59 8.10
C LYS A 12 -15.05 0.37 9.11
N VAL A 13 -13.95 1.05 8.75
CA VAL A 13 -13.33 2.10 9.59
C VAL A 13 -14.33 3.19 9.94
N MET A 14 -15.11 3.68 8.96
CA MET A 14 -16.15 4.70 9.20
C MET A 14 -17.29 4.21 10.08
N GLN A 15 -17.62 2.91 10.03
CA GLN A 15 -18.60 2.31 10.91
C GLN A 15 -18.05 2.25 12.34
N ILE A 16 -16.84 1.71 12.52
CA ILE A 16 -16.19 1.64 13.84
C ILE A 16 -16.02 3.05 14.42
N ALA A 17 -15.63 4.05 13.63
CA ALA A 17 -15.53 5.44 14.08
C ALA A 17 -16.85 5.98 14.67
N ARG A 18 -18.01 5.58 14.13
CA ARG A 18 -19.31 5.94 14.70
C ARG A 18 -19.54 5.23 16.02
N GLU A 19 -19.24 3.93 16.09
CA GLU A 19 -19.36 3.13 17.31
C GLU A 19 -18.46 3.70 18.43
N GLU A 20 -17.25 4.15 18.09
CA GLU A 20 -16.32 4.79 19.03
C GLU A 20 -16.80 6.17 19.50
N SER A 21 -17.37 6.96 18.60
CA SER A 21 -17.99 8.24 18.98
C SER A 21 -19.12 8.02 20.00
N VAL A 22 -19.98 7.02 19.75
CA VAL A 22 -21.02 6.61 20.70
C VAL A 22 -20.40 6.16 22.02
N ARG A 23 -19.42 5.25 21.98
CA ARG A 23 -18.77 4.71 23.19
C ARG A 23 -18.18 5.81 24.08
N LEU A 24 -17.66 6.88 23.48
CA LEU A 24 -17.03 8.00 24.18
C LEU A 24 -18.04 9.13 24.56
N GLY A 25 -19.31 8.97 24.21
CA GLY A 25 -20.38 9.91 24.56
C GLY A 25 -20.38 11.19 23.73
N ASN A 26 -19.92 11.11 22.49
CA ASN A 26 -19.96 12.22 21.53
C ASN A 26 -21.12 12.05 20.54
N ASP A 27 -21.71 13.16 20.13
CA ASP A 27 -22.81 13.23 19.15
C ASP A 27 -22.33 13.53 17.72
N TYR A 28 -21.00 13.46 17.49
CA TYR A 28 -20.36 13.73 16.22
C TYR A 28 -19.20 12.77 15.93
N VAL A 29 -18.88 12.58 14.64
CA VAL A 29 -17.67 11.85 14.22
C VAL A 29 -16.57 12.83 13.82
N GLY A 30 -15.53 12.93 14.66
CA GLY A 30 -14.33 13.72 14.43
C GLY A 30 -13.18 12.94 13.82
N THR A 31 -12.04 13.60 13.70
CA THR A 31 -10.78 13.02 13.18
C THR A 31 -10.19 11.95 14.09
N GLU A 32 -10.37 12.14 15.40
CA GLU A 32 -9.97 11.25 16.48
C GLU A 32 -10.74 9.92 16.42
N HIS A 33 -12.05 9.98 16.18
CA HIS A 33 -12.86 8.78 15.99
C HIS A 33 -12.48 8.03 14.70
N LEU A 34 -12.14 8.75 13.63
CA LEU A 34 -11.61 8.14 12.40
C LEU A 34 -10.28 7.43 12.63
N LEU A 35 -9.37 8.02 13.40
CA LEU A 35 -8.11 7.40 13.75
C LEU A 35 -8.30 6.18 14.66
N LEU A 36 -9.17 6.25 15.66
CA LEU A 36 -9.54 5.09 16.49
C LEU A 36 -10.15 3.96 15.64
N GLY A 37 -11.03 4.31 14.70
CA GLY A 37 -11.60 3.33 13.76
C GLY A 37 -10.56 2.68 12.87
N LEU A 38 -9.53 3.44 12.46
CA LEU A 38 -8.41 2.93 11.66
C LEU A 38 -7.56 1.93 12.45
N ILE A 39 -7.26 2.23 13.71
CA ILE A 39 -6.51 1.35 14.61
C ILE A 39 -7.31 0.07 14.90
N LYS A 40 -8.60 0.19 15.20
CA LYS A 40 -9.49 -0.94 15.52
C LYS A 40 -9.86 -1.83 14.34
N GLU A 41 -9.79 -1.32 13.11
CA GLU A 41 -9.94 -2.18 11.93
C GLU A 41 -8.83 -3.23 11.84
N GLY A 42 -7.63 -2.89 12.35
CA GLY A 42 -6.56 -3.82 12.73
C GLY A 42 -5.72 -4.38 11.59
N ASP A 43 -6.35 -4.71 10.46
CA ASP A 43 -5.70 -5.46 9.38
C ASP A 43 -5.27 -4.57 8.19
N GLY A 44 -5.61 -3.29 8.20
CA GLY A 44 -5.32 -2.34 7.14
C GLY A 44 -3.83 -2.03 6.94
N VAL A 45 -3.49 -1.54 5.74
CA VAL A 45 -2.13 -1.09 5.39
C VAL A 45 -1.66 0.01 6.35
N ALA A 46 -2.57 0.88 6.78
CA ALA A 46 -2.27 1.90 7.78
C ALA A 46 -1.75 1.30 9.10
N VAL A 47 -2.38 0.24 9.60
CA VAL A 47 -1.97 -0.41 10.86
C VAL A 47 -0.64 -1.13 10.69
N ALA A 48 -0.44 -1.79 9.55
CA ALA A 48 0.84 -2.42 9.21
C ALA A 48 2.00 -1.41 9.19
N VAL A 49 1.77 -0.23 8.60
CA VAL A 49 2.74 0.87 8.53
C VAL A 49 3.02 1.46 9.91
N MET A 50 2.00 1.72 10.73
CA MET A 50 2.20 2.22 12.09
C MET A 50 3.04 1.23 12.92
N ARG A 51 2.75 -0.08 12.82
CA ARG A 51 3.53 -1.13 13.48
C ARG A 51 4.97 -1.24 12.96
N SER A 52 5.18 -1.14 11.64
CA SER A 52 6.52 -1.21 11.06
C SER A 52 7.39 -0.02 11.44
N MET A 53 6.77 1.12 11.75
CA MET A 53 7.43 2.32 12.27
C MET A 53 7.64 2.29 13.80
N GLY A 54 7.26 1.21 14.46
CA GLY A 54 7.47 1.01 15.90
C GLY A 54 6.46 1.72 16.79
N VAL A 55 5.31 2.12 16.25
CA VAL A 55 4.23 2.73 17.05
C VAL A 55 3.50 1.67 17.86
N ASP A 56 3.43 1.89 19.17
CA ASP A 56 2.53 1.15 20.04
C ASP A 56 1.10 1.66 19.85
N LEU A 57 0.24 0.79 19.29
CA LEU A 57 -1.14 1.14 18.99
C LEU A 57 -1.98 1.30 20.25
N ASP A 58 -1.66 0.58 21.32
CA ASP A 58 -2.39 0.65 22.58
C ASP A 58 -2.08 1.99 23.27
N GLU A 59 -0.81 2.42 23.25
CA GLU A 59 -0.41 3.74 23.75
C GLU A 59 -1.03 4.88 22.91
N LEU A 60 -1.03 4.74 21.59
CA LEU A 60 -1.65 5.72 20.70
C LEU A 60 -3.16 5.84 20.95
N THR A 61 -3.87 4.72 21.11
CA THR A 61 -5.29 4.71 21.48
C THR A 61 -5.52 5.42 22.81
N ALA A 62 -4.73 5.12 23.84
CA ALA A 62 -4.85 5.77 25.14
C ALA A 62 -4.58 7.29 25.07
N SER A 63 -3.62 7.73 24.25
CA SER A 63 -3.33 9.16 24.04
C SER A 63 -4.51 9.89 23.37
N ILE A 64 -5.15 9.25 22.40
CA ILE A 64 -6.30 9.82 21.70
C ILE A 64 -7.50 9.92 22.66
N GLU A 65 -7.80 8.85 23.40
CA GLU A 65 -8.92 8.84 24.36
C GLU A 65 -8.79 9.93 25.43
N LYS A 66 -7.57 10.19 25.92
CA LYS A 66 -7.31 11.29 26.88
C LYS A 66 -7.61 12.68 26.32
N THR A 67 -7.52 12.85 25.01
CA THR A 67 -7.77 14.14 24.33
C THR A 67 -9.26 14.36 24.06
N ILE A 68 -10.07 13.30 24.14
CA ILE A 68 -11.50 13.34 23.84
C ILE A 68 -12.26 13.80 25.08
N THR A 69 -12.77 15.01 25.03
CA THR A 69 -13.75 15.50 26.02
C THR A 69 -15.10 14.89 25.69
N SER A 70 -15.69 14.13 26.63
CA SER A 70 -17.04 13.62 26.47
C SER A 70 -18.03 14.79 26.47
N THR A 71 -18.80 14.92 25.41
CA THR A 71 -19.76 16.03 25.27
C THR A 71 -21.02 15.83 26.13
N GLY A 72 -21.17 14.66 26.78
CA GLY A 72 -22.27 14.40 27.71
C GLY A 72 -23.66 14.40 27.05
N GLY A 73 -23.71 14.36 25.71
CA GLY A 73 -24.94 14.39 24.95
C GLY A 73 -25.77 13.12 25.16
N MET A 74 -27.04 13.26 25.50
CA MET A 74 -27.98 12.14 25.52
C MET A 74 -28.09 11.54 24.12
N MET A 75 -27.60 10.32 23.94
CA MET A 75 -27.63 9.65 22.64
C MET A 75 -28.92 8.85 22.45
N THR A 76 -29.64 9.18 21.38
CA THR A 76 -30.71 8.33 20.83
C THR A 76 -30.12 7.20 20.00
N ILE A 77 -30.31 5.96 20.45
CA ILE A 77 -29.94 4.74 19.72
C ILE A 77 -30.59 4.76 18.32
N GLY A 78 -29.78 4.73 17.26
CA GLY A 78 -30.24 4.61 15.86
C GLY A 78 -30.09 5.84 14.97
N GLN A 79 -29.60 6.97 15.46
CA GLN A 79 -29.26 8.11 14.59
C GLN A 79 -27.90 7.93 13.91
N MET A 80 -27.83 8.18 12.60
CA MET A 80 -26.55 8.32 11.90
C MET A 80 -25.84 9.59 12.39
N LEU A 81 -24.79 9.40 13.18
CA LEU A 81 -23.94 10.50 13.65
C LEU A 81 -23.33 11.26 12.46
N PRO A 82 -23.42 12.60 12.44
CA PRO A 82 -22.82 13.41 11.40
C PRO A 82 -21.30 13.48 11.56
N PHE A 83 -20.58 13.52 10.44
CA PHE A 83 -19.17 13.87 10.43
C PHE A 83 -18.99 15.37 10.64
N THR A 84 -18.01 15.75 11.46
CA THR A 84 -17.57 17.14 11.60
C THR A 84 -17.06 17.71 10.27
N PRO A 85 -17.07 19.05 10.07
CA PRO A 85 -16.51 19.66 8.87
C PRO A 85 -15.04 19.26 8.63
N ARG A 86 -14.23 19.15 9.69
CA ARG A 86 -12.85 18.66 9.60
C ARG A 86 -12.77 17.20 9.17
N ALA A 87 -13.57 16.31 9.76
CA ALA A 87 -13.60 14.90 9.33
C ALA A 87 -14.02 14.74 7.86
N LYS A 88 -14.98 15.55 7.38
CA LYS A 88 -15.36 15.58 5.95
C LYS A 88 -14.19 16.04 5.07
N LYS A 89 -13.48 17.10 5.48
CA LYS A 89 -12.28 17.58 4.80
C LYS A 89 -11.18 16.51 4.75
N VAL A 90 -10.97 15.74 5.81
CA VAL A 90 -10.03 14.60 5.82
C VAL A 90 -10.41 13.55 4.77
N LEU A 91 -11.70 13.20 4.64
CA LEU A 91 -12.15 12.26 3.61
C LEU A 91 -11.91 12.78 2.19
N GLU A 92 -12.06 14.09 1.98
CA GLU A 92 -11.71 14.75 0.71
C GLU A 92 -10.20 14.71 0.42
N ILE A 93 -9.37 14.97 1.44
CA ILE A 93 -7.91 14.88 1.32
C ILE A 93 -7.49 13.43 1.02
N ALA A 94 -8.13 12.44 1.65
CA ALA A 94 -7.87 11.02 1.37
C ALA A 94 -8.19 10.64 -0.08
N ALA A 95 -9.26 11.21 -0.65
CA ALA A 95 -9.57 11.05 -2.08
C ALA A 95 -8.49 11.67 -2.98
N ASN A 96 -7.95 12.81 -2.59
CA ASN A 96 -6.84 13.44 -3.33
C ASN A 96 -5.55 12.64 -3.20
N GLU A 97 -5.25 12.01 -2.06
CA GLU A 97 -4.08 11.14 -1.95
C GLU A 97 -4.20 9.85 -2.73
N ALA A 98 -5.37 9.23 -2.77
CA ALA A 98 -5.60 8.10 -3.65
C ALA A 98 -5.30 8.49 -5.12
N ARG A 99 -5.77 9.67 -5.56
CA ARG A 99 -5.48 10.18 -6.91
C ARG A 99 -4.00 10.50 -7.12
N SER A 100 -3.31 11.09 -6.15
CA SER A 100 -1.89 11.43 -6.25
C SER A 100 -1.03 10.17 -6.41
N MET A 101 -1.44 9.07 -5.77
CA MET A 101 -0.83 7.76 -5.86
C MET A 101 -1.33 6.92 -7.05
N SER A 102 -2.15 7.49 -7.95
CA SER A 102 -2.77 6.80 -9.09
C SER A 102 -3.65 5.60 -8.70
N HIS A 103 -4.21 5.60 -7.49
CA HIS A 103 -5.13 4.57 -7.01
C HIS A 103 -6.59 4.94 -7.31
N LYS A 104 -7.35 3.96 -7.83
CA LYS A 104 -8.77 4.12 -8.19
C LYS A 104 -9.70 4.17 -6.97
N TYR A 105 -9.28 3.55 -5.87
CA TYR A 105 -10.06 3.43 -4.64
C TYR A 105 -9.32 3.99 -3.44
N ILE A 106 -10.08 4.48 -2.47
CA ILE A 106 -9.57 5.04 -1.22
C ILE A 106 -9.41 3.90 -0.22
N GLY A 107 -8.16 3.50 0.01
CA GLY A 107 -7.72 2.58 1.06
C GLY A 107 -7.42 3.24 2.41
N THR A 108 -7.07 2.40 3.39
CA THR A 108 -6.73 2.80 4.78
C THR A 108 -5.50 3.70 4.87
N GLU A 109 -4.54 3.50 3.98
CA GLU A 109 -3.28 4.22 3.85
C GLU A 109 -3.48 5.68 3.42
N HIS A 110 -4.41 5.93 2.49
CA HIS A 110 -4.75 7.30 2.09
C HIS A 110 -5.47 8.04 3.22
N LEU A 111 -6.29 7.32 3.99
CA LEU A 111 -6.96 7.89 5.15
C LEU A 111 -5.95 8.27 6.24
N LEU A 112 -4.95 7.43 6.49
CA LEU A 112 -3.84 7.74 7.40
C LEU A 112 -3.09 9.02 6.97
N LEU A 113 -2.66 9.08 5.70
CA LEU A 113 -1.98 10.25 5.15
C LEU A 113 -2.83 11.52 5.24
N ALA A 114 -4.13 11.41 5.00
CA ALA A 114 -5.06 12.52 5.10
C ALA A 114 -5.23 13.04 6.53
N LEU A 115 -5.30 12.13 7.52
CA LEU A 115 -5.34 12.51 8.94
C LEU A 115 -4.08 13.26 9.36
N MET A 116 -2.91 12.85 8.86
CA MET A 116 -1.64 13.53 9.14
C MET A 116 -1.51 14.92 8.51
N LYS A 117 -2.19 15.16 7.38
CA LYS A 117 -2.17 16.48 6.70
C LYS A 117 -2.96 17.56 7.43
N ASP A 118 -3.94 17.19 8.25
CA ASP A 118 -4.72 18.15 9.04
C ASP A 118 -4.01 18.42 10.38
N THR A 119 -2.92 19.19 10.35
CA THR A 119 -2.02 19.43 11.50
C THR A 119 -2.69 20.06 12.71
N GLU A 120 -3.86 20.67 12.55
CA GLU A 120 -4.64 21.25 13.64
C GLU A 120 -5.58 20.23 14.31
N SER A 121 -5.63 18.99 13.83
CA SER A 121 -6.53 17.95 14.32
C SER A 121 -5.94 17.18 15.51
N ALA A 122 -6.82 16.70 16.39
CA ALA A 122 -6.42 15.84 17.50
C ALA A 122 -5.73 14.55 17.00
N ALA A 123 -6.17 14.02 15.86
CA ALA A 123 -5.55 12.86 15.22
C ALA A 123 -4.10 13.15 14.77
N ALA A 124 -3.86 14.27 14.10
CA ALA A 124 -2.50 14.64 13.67
C ALA A 124 -1.57 14.85 14.86
N ASN A 125 -2.04 15.52 15.92
CA ASN A 125 -1.27 15.73 17.14
C ASN A 125 -0.89 14.40 17.81
N ALA A 126 -1.83 13.44 17.89
CA ALA A 126 -1.55 12.12 18.45
C ALA A 126 -0.54 11.33 17.59
N LEU A 127 -0.66 11.38 16.26
CA LEU A 127 0.28 10.73 15.33
C LEU A 127 1.68 11.36 15.42
N ALA A 128 1.77 12.69 15.52
CA ALA A 128 3.03 13.40 15.69
C ALA A 128 3.68 13.09 17.05
N ALA A 129 2.89 13.00 18.13
CA ALA A 129 3.36 12.59 19.45
C ALA A 129 3.90 11.15 19.45
N ALA A 130 3.34 10.27 18.62
CA ALA A 130 3.83 8.91 18.39
C ALA A 130 5.08 8.84 17.48
N GLY A 131 5.65 9.99 17.08
CA GLY A 131 6.87 10.06 16.27
C GLY A 131 6.65 9.79 14.77
N LEU A 132 5.41 9.85 14.28
CA LEU A 132 5.10 9.67 12.87
C LEU A 132 5.21 11.01 12.12
N GLU A 133 6.06 11.02 11.10
CA GLU A 133 6.24 12.14 10.18
C GLU A 133 5.63 11.79 8.82
N TYR A 134 4.95 12.77 8.20
CA TYR A 134 4.19 12.55 6.96
C TYR A 134 5.04 11.93 5.84
N GLU A 135 6.24 12.47 5.57
CA GLU A 135 7.10 11.95 4.49
C GLU A 135 7.59 10.54 4.79
N ARG A 136 7.99 10.25 6.04
CA ARG A 136 8.43 8.91 6.45
C ARG A 136 7.30 7.88 6.35
N VAL A 137 6.08 8.24 6.76
CA VAL A 137 4.90 7.39 6.62
C VAL A 137 4.57 7.14 5.15
N LYS A 138 4.69 8.16 4.30
CA LYS A 138 4.45 8.02 2.85
C LYS A 138 5.46 7.10 2.19
N GLU A 139 6.74 7.22 2.52
CA GLU A 139 7.80 6.31 2.07
C GLU A 139 7.53 4.87 2.53
N GLU A 140 7.12 4.70 3.78
CA GLU A 140 6.78 3.40 4.37
C GLU A 140 5.58 2.76 3.67
N ILE A 141 4.51 3.52 3.42
CA ILE A 141 3.35 3.06 2.65
C ILE A 141 3.80 2.58 1.27
N ASN A 142 4.63 3.36 0.57
CA ASN A 142 5.14 2.94 -0.73
C ASN A 142 5.98 1.66 -0.64
N ARG A 143 6.76 1.49 0.43
CA ARG A 143 7.53 0.26 0.68
C ARG A 143 6.61 -0.94 0.92
N VAL A 144 5.59 -0.80 1.76
CA VAL A 144 4.63 -1.86 2.09
C VAL A 144 3.78 -2.22 0.87
N LEU A 145 3.33 -1.23 0.09
CA LEU A 145 2.55 -1.47 -1.14
C LEU A 145 3.40 -2.13 -2.23
N ARG A 146 4.65 -1.69 -2.43
CA ARG A 146 5.60 -2.36 -3.35
C ARG A 146 5.98 -3.77 -2.87
N GLY A 147 6.05 -3.97 -1.56
CA GLY A 147 6.18 -5.30 -0.95
C GLY A 147 4.91 -6.15 -1.02
N GLY A 148 3.74 -5.51 -1.21
CA GLY A 148 2.42 -6.14 -1.32
C GLY A 148 2.01 -6.51 -2.74
N GLU A 149 2.70 -6.00 -3.77
CA GLU A 149 2.51 -6.44 -5.17
C GLU A 149 3.14 -7.81 -5.48
N THR A 150 3.65 -8.54 -4.48
CA THR A 150 4.16 -9.91 -4.66
C THR A 150 3.82 -10.82 -3.48
N VAL A 151 2.52 -11.07 -3.25
CA VAL A 151 2.10 -12.32 -2.58
C VAL A 151 2.04 -13.43 -3.64
N GLY A 152 3.22 -13.77 -4.15
CA GLY A 152 3.44 -14.73 -5.21
C GLY A 152 4.94 -14.91 -5.42
N ALA A 153 5.50 -15.89 -4.71
CA ALA A 153 6.91 -16.28 -4.66
C ALA A 153 7.85 -15.31 -3.94
N ALA A 154 8.50 -15.83 -2.89
CA ALA A 154 9.67 -15.21 -2.26
C ALA A 154 10.71 -14.84 -3.33
N LYS A 155 10.82 -13.54 -3.65
CA LYS A 155 11.94 -13.00 -4.39
C LYS A 155 13.10 -12.87 -3.41
N GLU A 156 14.08 -13.77 -3.53
CA GLU A 156 15.41 -13.53 -2.98
C GLU A 156 15.83 -12.10 -3.35
N LYS A 157 16.35 -11.35 -2.37
CA LYS A 157 16.92 -10.02 -2.63
C LYS A 157 17.88 -10.13 -3.82
N SER A 158 17.55 -9.42 -4.90
CA SER A 158 18.39 -9.34 -6.10
C SER A 158 19.82 -9.05 -5.69
N LYS A 159 20.76 -9.93 -6.05
CA LYS A 159 22.19 -9.74 -5.77
C LYS A 159 22.77 -8.53 -6.54
N THR A 160 21.97 -7.85 -7.36
CA THR A 160 22.39 -6.76 -8.25
C THR A 160 21.36 -5.61 -8.32
N PRO A 161 21.23 -4.79 -7.25
CA PRO A 161 20.22 -3.73 -7.16
C PRO A 161 20.33 -2.61 -8.23
N PHE A 162 21.49 -2.45 -8.87
CA PHE A 162 21.67 -1.45 -9.93
C PHE A 162 21.11 -1.89 -11.29
N LEU A 163 21.03 -3.20 -11.54
CA LEU A 163 20.54 -3.77 -12.80
C LEU A 163 19.00 -3.76 -12.87
N ASP A 164 18.31 -3.77 -11.73
CA ASP A 164 16.85 -3.75 -11.66
C ASP A 164 16.25 -2.43 -12.19
N HIS A 165 17.02 -1.34 -12.20
CA HIS A 165 16.58 -0.04 -12.73
C HIS A 165 16.63 0.07 -14.26
N PHE A 166 17.48 -0.72 -14.93
CA PHE A 166 17.73 -0.61 -16.37
C PHE A 166 17.47 -1.91 -17.15
N GLY A 167 17.28 -3.03 -16.45
CA GLY A 167 17.05 -4.35 -17.02
C GLY A 167 15.62 -4.85 -16.81
N ARG A 168 15.28 -5.92 -17.53
CA ARG A 168 14.08 -6.73 -17.29
C ARG A 168 14.53 -8.14 -16.94
N ASP A 169 13.94 -8.74 -15.91
CA ASP A 169 14.22 -10.11 -15.49
C ASP A 169 13.30 -11.08 -16.24
N LEU A 170 13.85 -11.73 -17.27
CA LEU A 170 13.12 -12.71 -18.08
C LEU A 170 12.76 -13.97 -17.28
N THR A 171 13.58 -14.39 -16.30
CA THR A 171 13.30 -15.58 -15.47
C THR A 171 12.09 -15.36 -14.58
N ALA A 172 11.96 -14.15 -14.00
CA ALA A 172 10.77 -13.77 -13.25
C ALA A 172 9.52 -13.72 -14.16
N MET A 173 9.63 -13.13 -15.35
CA MET A 173 8.53 -13.07 -16.31
C MET A 173 8.08 -14.45 -16.80
N ALA A 174 9.02 -15.39 -16.97
CA ALA A 174 8.74 -16.78 -17.32
C ALA A 174 7.94 -17.50 -16.22
N ARG A 175 8.36 -17.36 -14.95
CA ARG A 175 7.64 -17.91 -13.78
C ARG A 175 6.22 -17.39 -13.65
N GLU A 176 6.02 -16.11 -13.97
CA GLU A 176 4.71 -15.45 -13.98
C GLU A 176 3.87 -15.76 -15.23
N SER A 177 4.36 -16.62 -16.14
CA SER A 177 3.70 -16.99 -17.41
C SER A 177 3.36 -15.78 -18.29
N LYS A 178 4.19 -14.73 -18.24
CA LYS A 178 4.03 -13.49 -19.02
C LYS A 178 4.80 -13.48 -20.35
N LEU A 179 5.60 -14.51 -20.62
CA LEU A 179 6.34 -14.65 -21.87
C LEU A 179 5.53 -15.46 -22.89
N ASP A 180 5.61 -15.06 -24.16
CA ASP A 180 4.99 -15.79 -25.25
C ASP A 180 5.75 -17.11 -25.52
N PRO A 181 5.05 -18.19 -25.88
CA PRO A 181 5.70 -19.46 -26.19
C PRO A 181 6.55 -19.34 -27.46
N VAL A 182 7.80 -19.81 -27.38
CA VAL A 182 8.74 -19.78 -28.51
C VAL A 182 8.52 -21.00 -29.41
N ILE A 183 8.15 -20.77 -30.66
CA ILE A 183 7.84 -21.83 -31.63
C ILE A 183 9.03 -22.08 -32.56
N GLY A 184 9.51 -23.33 -32.64
CA GLY A 184 10.42 -23.81 -33.69
C GLY A 184 11.88 -23.33 -33.58
N ARG A 185 12.33 -22.86 -32.41
CA ARG A 185 13.72 -22.40 -32.15
C ARG A 185 14.50 -23.31 -31.20
N GLU A 186 14.10 -24.58 -31.09
CA GLU A 186 14.68 -25.53 -30.14
C GLU A 186 16.19 -25.72 -30.34
N LYS A 187 16.63 -25.84 -31.60
CA LYS A 187 18.05 -26.08 -31.93
C LYS A 187 18.94 -24.89 -31.54
N GLU A 188 18.45 -23.67 -31.75
CA GLU A 188 19.17 -22.46 -31.37
C GLU A 188 19.27 -22.31 -29.85
N ILE A 189 18.19 -22.56 -29.12
CA ILE A 189 18.16 -22.52 -27.65
C ILE A 189 19.12 -23.56 -27.07
N GLU A 190 19.08 -24.81 -27.56
CA GLU A 190 19.98 -25.88 -27.14
C GLU A 190 21.46 -25.48 -27.36
N ARG A 191 21.76 -24.84 -28.50
CA ARG A 191 23.11 -24.34 -28.79
C ARG A 191 23.55 -23.25 -27.83
N VAL A 192 22.65 -22.34 -27.44
CA VAL A 192 22.91 -21.29 -26.45
C VAL A 192 23.24 -21.90 -25.08
N VAL A 193 22.42 -22.85 -24.61
CA VAL A 193 22.65 -23.59 -23.35
C VAL A 193 24.01 -24.30 -23.36
N GLN A 194 24.36 -24.94 -24.47
CA GLN A 194 25.64 -25.63 -24.62
C GLN A 194 26.84 -24.67 -24.54
N ILE A 195 26.71 -23.44 -25.07
CA ILE A 195 27.77 -22.43 -25.00
C ILE A 195 27.89 -21.87 -23.58
N LEU A 196 26.78 -21.52 -22.94
CA LEU A 196 26.73 -21.00 -21.57
C LEU A 196 27.34 -21.99 -20.56
N SER A 197 27.20 -23.28 -20.80
CA SER A 197 27.72 -24.35 -19.94
C SER A 197 29.25 -24.58 -20.03
N ARG A 198 29.97 -23.86 -20.91
CA ARG A 198 31.43 -24.04 -21.09
C ARG A 198 32.21 -23.34 -19.97
N ARG A 199 33.38 -23.88 -19.61
CA ARG A 199 34.30 -23.20 -18.66
C ARG A 199 35.06 -22.00 -19.26
N LYS A 200 35.24 -21.97 -20.58
CA LYS A 200 35.90 -20.89 -21.32
C LYS A 200 35.08 -20.54 -22.56
N LYS A 201 35.03 -19.26 -22.94
CA LYS A 201 34.24 -18.73 -24.07
C LYS A 201 32.75 -19.09 -23.94
N ASN A 202 32.18 -18.76 -22.79
CA ASN A 202 30.80 -19.06 -22.40
C ASN A 202 29.80 -17.94 -22.74
N ASN A 203 30.23 -16.91 -23.48
CA ASN A 203 29.37 -15.81 -23.89
C ASN A 203 28.83 -16.07 -25.31
N PRO A 204 27.58 -16.54 -25.47
CA PRO A 204 26.99 -16.74 -26.79
C PRO A 204 26.76 -15.42 -27.51
N VAL A 205 26.90 -15.42 -28.83
CA VAL A 205 26.58 -14.27 -29.70
C VAL A 205 25.60 -14.75 -30.76
N LEU A 206 24.40 -14.15 -30.77
CA LEU A 206 23.36 -14.46 -31.76
C LEU A 206 23.54 -13.57 -32.99
N ILE A 207 23.73 -14.19 -34.15
CA ILE A 207 23.95 -13.50 -35.43
C ILE A 207 22.79 -13.81 -36.37
N GLY A 208 22.33 -12.82 -37.13
CA GLY A 208 21.33 -12.99 -38.19
C GLY A 208 20.73 -11.66 -38.63
N GLU A 209 19.81 -11.69 -39.59
CA GLU A 209 19.12 -10.50 -40.11
C GLU A 209 18.24 -9.82 -39.04
N PRO A 210 18.01 -8.50 -39.10
CA PRO A 210 17.04 -7.82 -38.23
C PRO A 210 15.63 -8.41 -38.37
N GLY A 211 14.86 -8.46 -37.28
CA GLY A 211 13.45 -8.90 -37.32
C GLY A 211 13.21 -10.41 -37.23
N ILE A 212 14.24 -11.26 -37.31
CA ILE A 212 14.07 -12.74 -37.25
C ILE A 212 13.71 -13.31 -35.87
N GLY A 213 13.48 -12.47 -34.86
CA GLY A 213 13.14 -12.90 -33.50
C GLY A 213 14.34 -13.33 -32.65
N LYS A 214 15.50 -12.68 -32.76
CA LYS A 214 16.68 -12.95 -31.89
C LYS A 214 16.33 -12.85 -30.40
N THR A 215 15.44 -11.91 -30.03
CA THR A 215 14.95 -11.75 -28.65
C THR A 215 14.18 -12.97 -28.16
N ALA A 216 13.39 -13.61 -29.03
CA ALA A 216 12.61 -14.80 -28.66
C ALA A 216 13.51 -15.99 -28.25
N ILE A 217 14.73 -16.08 -28.81
CA ILE A 217 15.69 -17.12 -28.38
C ILE A 217 16.14 -16.88 -26.94
N VAL A 218 16.26 -15.61 -26.51
CA VAL A 218 16.64 -15.25 -25.14
C VAL A 218 15.46 -15.45 -24.18
N GLU A 219 14.25 -15.14 -24.62
CA GLU A 219 13.02 -15.41 -23.85
C GLU A 219 12.78 -16.90 -23.67
N GLY A 220 13.04 -17.72 -24.69
CA GLY A 220 12.92 -19.19 -24.60
C GLY A 220 14.00 -19.87 -23.78
N LEU A 221 15.05 -19.14 -23.37
CA LEU A 221 16.04 -19.63 -22.41
C LEU A 221 15.56 -19.52 -20.96
N ALA A 222 14.65 -18.58 -20.68
CA ALA A 222 14.15 -18.26 -19.35
C ALA A 222 13.04 -19.21 -18.89
#